data_AF-Q5W421-F1
#
_entry.id   AF-Q5W421-F1
#
_cell.length_a   1.000
_cell.length_b   1.000
_cell.length_c   1.000
_cell.angle_alpha   90.00
_cell.angle_beta   90.00
_cell.angle_gamma   90.00
#
_symmetry.space_group_name_H-M   'P 1'
#
loop_
_entity.id
_entity.type
_entity.pdbx_description
1 polymer ?
#
loop_
_entity_poly.entity_id
_entity_poly.type
_entity_poly.pdbx_seq_one_letter_code
_entity_poly.pdbx_strand_id
1 'polypeptide(L)'
;MSGKMTLCIPRGFWTAAVMMILVVLSIPVAEGRDSPLEPTVTIFPSKTEVLNHHNLLVCSVTDFYPGQIKVRWFRNDQEQTAGVVSTPLIRNGDWTFQILVMLEMTPQRGDVYTCHVEHASLQSPITVQWRLLH
;
A
#
# COMPACT_ATOMS: atom_id res chain seq x y z
N MET A 1 65.93 25.75 7.15
CA MET A 1 65.59 24.74 6.13
C MET A 1 64.10 24.44 6.25
N SER A 2 63.26 25.06 5.42
CA SER A 2 61.80 24.90 5.47
C SER A 2 61.35 24.23 4.18
N GLY A 3 61.09 22.92 4.25
CA GLY A 3 60.54 22.14 3.15
C GLY A 3 59.02 22.19 3.20
N LYS A 4 58.40 22.83 2.22
CA LYS A 4 56.95 22.70 1.99
C LYS A 4 56.67 21.29 1.44
N MET A 5 55.93 20.47 2.18
CA MET A 5 55.31 19.26 1.64
C MET A 5 54.21 19.69 0.66
N THR A 6 54.45 19.50 -0.63
CA THR A 6 53.42 19.66 -1.66
C THR A 6 52.54 18.42 -1.65
N LEU A 7 51.29 18.58 -1.24
CA LEU A 7 50.26 17.55 -1.30
C LEU A 7 49.82 17.35 -2.76
N CYS A 8 50.22 16.23 -3.39
CA CYS A 8 49.71 15.85 -4.70
C CYS A 8 48.30 15.25 -4.56
N ILE A 9 47.27 16.05 -4.87
CA ILE A 9 45.89 15.57 -4.99
C ILE A 9 45.74 14.91 -6.37
N PRO A 10 45.42 13.61 -6.47
CA PRO A 10 45.24 12.95 -7.75
C PRO A 10 43.99 13.52 -8.46
N ARG A 11 44.22 14.27 -9.54
CA ARG A 11 43.19 14.65 -10.52
C ARG A 11 42.66 13.38 -11.18
N GLY A 12 41.49 12.92 -10.76
CA GLY A 12 40.83 11.79 -11.46
C GLY A 12 39.71 11.08 -10.71
N PHE A 13 39.57 11.28 -9.39
CA PHE A 13 38.49 10.62 -8.63
C PHE A 13 37.20 11.47 -8.55
N TRP A 14 37.33 12.79 -8.66
CA TRP A 14 36.18 13.71 -8.63
C TRP A 14 35.42 13.78 -9.97
N THR A 15 36.10 13.50 -11.09
CA THR A 15 35.48 13.56 -12.42
C THR A 15 34.44 12.47 -12.60
N ALA A 16 34.68 11.27 -12.08
CA ALA A 16 33.72 10.16 -12.13
C ALA A 16 32.46 10.47 -11.30
N ALA A 17 32.64 10.92 -10.06
CA ALA A 17 31.49 11.27 -9.20
C ALA A 17 30.67 12.43 -9.79
N VAL A 18 31.32 13.52 -10.21
CA VAL A 18 30.66 14.67 -10.84
C VAL A 18 29.98 14.25 -12.15
N MET A 19 30.59 13.39 -12.96
CA MET A 19 29.98 12.88 -14.18
C MET A 19 28.78 11.96 -13.89
N MET A 20 28.82 11.14 -12.85
CA MET A 20 27.67 10.34 -12.42
C MET A 20 26.51 11.24 -11.95
N ILE A 21 26.81 12.27 -11.17
CA ILE A 21 25.81 13.24 -10.68
C ILE A 21 25.22 14.02 -11.87
N LEU A 22 26.06 14.49 -12.80
CA LEU A 22 25.63 15.15 -14.02
C LEU A 22 24.77 14.23 -14.89
N VAL A 23 25.14 12.95 -15.05
CA VAL A 23 24.34 11.96 -15.77
C VAL A 23 22.97 11.78 -15.12
N VAL A 24 22.90 11.61 -13.79
CA VAL A 24 21.62 11.49 -13.06
C VAL A 24 20.73 12.73 -13.24
N LEU A 25 21.32 13.93 -13.26
CA LEU A 25 20.61 15.19 -13.48
C LEU A 25 20.26 15.45 -14.96
N SER A 26 20.96 14.79 -15.89
CA SER A 26 20.75 14.91 -17.35
C SER A 26 19.82 13.84 -17.90
N ILE A 27 19.54 12.77 -17.14
CA ILE A 27 18.46 11.85 -17.47
C ILE A 27 17.19 12.68 -17.42
N PRO A 28 16.48 12.86 -18.55
CA PRO A 28 15.14 13.43 -18.47
C PRO A 28 14.39 12.51 -17.53
N VAL A 29 13.88 13.04 -16.41
CA VAL A 29 12.84 12.33 -15.67
C VAL A 29 11.75 12.14 -16.70
N ALA A 30 11.69 10.94 -17.27
CA ALA A 30 10.60 10.60 -18.14
C ALA A 30 9.40 10.61 -17.21
N GLU A 31 8.59 11.65 -17.30
CA GLU A 31 7.18 11.61 -16.89
C GLU A 31 6.48 10.60 -17.82
N GLY A 32 6.86 9.31 -17.70
CA GLY A 32 5.96 8.22 -17.96
C GLY A 32 4.80 8.44 -17.01
N ARG A 33 3.67 8.83 -17.57
CA ARG A 33 2.51 9.41 -16.89
C ARG A 33 1.74 8.35 -16.09
N ASP A 34 2.40 7.76 -15.10
CA ASP A 34 1.85 6.77 -14.19
C ASP A 34 1.78 7.39 -12.80
N SER A 35 0.96 8.45 -12.67
CA SER A 35 0.65 9.04 -11.37
C SER A 35 -0.01 7.96 -10.48
N PRO A 36 0.42 7.79 -9.23
CA PRO A 36 -0.22 6.86 -8.32
C PRO A 36 -1.73 7.16 -8.20
N LEU A 37 -2.56 6.12 -8.26
CA LEU A 37 -4.01 6.20 -8.16
C LEU A 37 -4.47 5.69 -6.81
N GLU A 38 -5.34 6.45 -6.14
CA GLU A 38 -5.91 6.11 -4.84
C GLU A 38 -6.91 4.95 -4.94
N PRO A 39 -6.86 3.99 -4.00
CA PRO A 39 -7.81 2.88 -3.98
C PRO A 39 -9.21 3.32 -3.57
N THR A 40 -10.20 2.76 -4.25
CA THR A 40 -11.59 2.74 -3.77
C THR A 40 -11.77 1.57 -2.82
N VAL A 41 -12.26 1.82 -1.60
CA VAL A 41 -12.42 0.79 -0.55
C VAL A 41 -13.89 0.64 -0.20
N THR A 42 -14.40 -0.59 -0.27
CA THR A 42 -15.76 -0.92 0.15
C THR A 42 -15.76 -2.16 1.03
N ILE A 43 -16.65 -2.19 2.03
CA ILE A 43 -16.85 -3.35 2.90
C ILE A 43 -18.28 -3.86 2.73
N PHE A 44 -18.43 -5.16 2.53
CA PHE A 44 -19.73 -5.81 2.47
C PHE A 44 -19.65 -7.26 2.93
N PRO A 45 -20.75 -7.82 3.46
CA PRO A 45 -20.81 -9.24 3.74
C PRO A 45 -21.02 -10.06 2.47
N SER A 46 -20.45 -11.26 2.44
CA SER A 46 -20.64 -12.21 1.34
C SER A 46 -22.08 -12.75 1.19
N LYS A 47 -22.86 -12.71 2.28
CA LYS A 47 -24.24 -13.21 2.37
C LYS A 47 -24.99 -12.47 3.47
N THR A 48 -26.31 -12.68 3.58
CA THR A 48 -27.10 -12.16 4.70
C THR A 48 -26.49 -12.62 6.02
N GLU A 49 -26.21 -11.66 6.89
CA GLU A 49 -25.49 -11.91 8.12
C GLU A 49 -26.42 -12.31 9.25
N VAL A 50 -25.93 -13.22 10.08
CA VAL A 50 -26.63 -13.68 11.28
C VAL A 50 -25.68 -13.56 12.47
N LEU A 51 -26.12 -12.88 13.52
CA LEU A 51 -25.37 -12.79 14.79
C LEU A 51 -25.01 -14.17 15.32
N ASN A 52 -23.85 -14.28 15.95
CA ASN A 52 -23.35 -15.50 16.59
C ASN A 52 -23.24 -16.71 15.64
N HIS A 53 -23.24 -16.49 14.33
CA HIS A 53 -23.00 -17.50 13.31
C HIS A 53 -21.79 -17.13 12.45
N HIS A 54 -21.25 -18.14 11.78
CA HIS A 54 -20.13 -17.96 10.86
C HIS A 54 -20.53 -17.10 9.66
N ASN A 55 -19.85 -15.97 9.52
CA ASN A 55 -20.00 -15.01 8.42
C ASN A 55 -18.63 -14.74 7.78
N LEU A 56 -18.68 -14.14 6.60
CA LEU A 56 -17.50 -13.76 5.84
C LEU A 56 -17.69 -12.33 5.37
N LEU A 57 -16.82 -11.45 5.86
CA LEU A 57 -16.80 -10.03 5.53
C LEU A 57 -15.73 -9.78 4.47
N VAL A 58 -16.03 -8.96 3.47
CA VAL A 58 -15.16 -8.71 2.32
C VAL A 58 -14.77 -7.24 2.30
N CYS A 59 -13.46 -6.97 2.25
CA CYS A 59 -12.93 -5.65 1.92
C CYS A 59 -12.49 -5.68 0.45
N SER A 60 -13.24 -4.98 -0.40
CA SER A 60 -12.93 -4.83 -1.81
C SER A 60 -12.16 -3.54 -2.02
N VAL A 61 -10.96 -3.67 -2.58
CA VAL A 61 -10.05 -2.56 -2.85
C VAL A 61 -9.79 -2.52 -4.36
N THR A 62 -10.19 -1.45 -5.05
CA THR A 62 -10.18 -1.34 -6.51
C THR A 62 -9.53 -0.06 -7.00
N ASP A 63 -9.26 0.01 -8.31
CA ASP A 63 -8.90 1.23 -9.05
C ASP A 63 -7.58 1.89 -8.62
N PHE A 64 -6.66 1.11 -8.03
CA PHE A 64 -5.38 1.65 -7.52
C PHE A 64 -4.18 1.31 -8.39
N TYR A 65 -3.15 2.14 -8.28
CA TYR A 65 -1.85 1.94 -8.91
C TYR A 65 -0.75 2.66 -8.12
N PRO A 66 0.43 2.07 -7.87
CA PRO A 66 0.90 0.76 -8.33
C PRO A 66 0.33 -0.43 -7.54
N GLY A 67 0.70 -1.66 -7.90
CA GLY A 67 0.13 -2.86 -7.29
C GLY A 67 0.54 -3.13 -5.84
N GLN A 68 1.55 -2.43 -5.31
CA GLN A 68 2.01 -2.61 -3.92
C GLN A 68 1.01 -1.96 -2.95
N ILE A 69 0.29 -2.80 -2.21
CA ILE A 69 -0.75 -2.38 -1.26
C ILE A 69 -0.69 -3.21 0.01
N LYS A 70 -1.07 -2.62 1.15
CA LYS A 70 -1.22 -3.34 2.42
C LYS A 70 -2.63 -3.13 2.95
N VAL A 71 -3.35 -4.24 3.10
CA VAL A 71 -4.74 -4.27 3.57
C VAL A 71 -4.79 -5.10 4.84
N ARG A 72 -5.33 -4.53 5.91
CA ARG A 72 -5.40 -5.17 7.22
C ARG A 72 -6.82 -5.11 7.78
N TRP A 73 -7.20 -6.16 8.48
CA TRP A 73 -8.46 -6.22 9.21
C TRP A 73 -8.24 -5.92 10.68
N PHE A 74 -9.19 -5.20 11.27
CA PHE A 74 -9.25 -4.97 12.71
C PHE A 74 -10.66 -5.30 13.21
N ARG A 75 -10.74 -5.83 14.43
CA ARG A 75 -11.96 -5.96 15.20
C ARG A 75 -11.75 -5.24 16.52
N ASN A 76 -12.57 -4.22 16.80
CA ASN A 76 -12.46 -3.42 18.02
C ASN A 76 -11.02 -2.95 18.29
N ASP A 77 -10.39 -2.38 17.25
CA ASP A 77 -9.01 -1.87 17.22
C ASP A 77 -7.90 -2.94 17.39
N GLN A 78 -8.25 -4.22 17.46
CA GLN A 78 -7.29 -5.32 17.46
C GLN A 78 -7.10 -5.90 16.05
N GLU A 79 -5.86 -5.93 15.56
CA GLU A 79 -5.53 -6.50 14.25
C GLU A 79 -5.90 -7.98 14.19
N GLN A 80 -6.59 -8.38 13.12
CA GLN A 80 -7.00 -9.74 12.84
C GLN A 80 -6.11 -10.32 11.75
N THR A 81 -5.52 -11.49 12.03
CA THR A 81 -4.72 -12.26 11.08
C THR A 81 -5.28 -13.67 10.88
N ALA A 82 -5.89 -14.24 11.91
CA ALA A 82 -6.62 -15.50 11.83
C ALA A 82 -7.91 -15.30 11.00
N GLY A 83 -8.18 -16.24 10.08
CA GLY A 83 -9.36 -16.17 9.21
C GLY A 83 -9.28 -15.11 8.11
N VAL A 84 -8.14 -14.42 7.94
CA VAL A 84 -7.94 -13.46 6.85
C VAL A 84 -7.40 -14.18 5.63
N VAL A 85 -8.08 -14.01 4.50
CA VAL A 85 -7.69 -14.58 3.21
C VAL A 85 -7.76 -13.52 2.13
N SER A 86 -6.68 -13.33 1.37
CA SER A 86 -6.62 -12.43 0.24
C SER A 86 -6.67 -13.18 -1.09
N THR A 87 -7.37 -12.61 -2.06
CA THR A 87 -7.20 -13.01 -3.47
C THR A 87 -5.80 -12.63 -3.99
N PRO A 88 -5.31 -13.26 -5.06
CA PRO A 88 -4.19 -12.73 -5.83
C PRO A 88 -4.50 -11.32 -6.32
N LEU A 89 -3.47 -10.49 -6.49
CA LEU A 89 -3.63 -9.18 -7.10
C LEU A 89 -4.10 -9.32 -8.55
N ILE A 90 -5.22 -8.70 -8.90
CA ILE A 90 -5.78 -8.72 -10.25
C ILE A 90 -5.43 -7.40 -10.94
N ARG A 91 -4.87 -7.48 -12.15
CA ARG A 91 -4.62 -6.32 -13.01
C ARG A 91 -5.81 -6.10 -13.93
N ASN A 92 -6.30 -4.87 -13.96
CA ASN A 92 -7.38 -4.43 -14.83
C ASN A 92 -6.86 -4.11 -16.25
N GLY A 93 -7.77 -3.91 -17.20
CA GLY A 93 -7.43 -3.56 -18.59
C GLY A 93 -6.93 -2.12 -18.77
N ASP A 94 -6.99 -1.30 -17.71
CA ASP A 94 -6.69 0.12 -17.66
C ASP A 94 -5.48 0.45 -16.75
N TRP A 95 -4.58 -0.53 -16.57
CA TRP A 95 -3.36 -0.44 -15.75
C TRP A 95 -3.58 -0.45 -14.23
N THR A 96 -4.80 -0.28 -13.75
CA THR A 96 -5.13 -0.34 -12.33
C THR A 96 -5.15 -1.77 -11.81
N PHE A 97 -5.23 -1.91 -10.48
CA PHE A 97 -5.30 -3.18 -9.79
C PHE A 97 -6.52 -3.26 -8.88
N GLN A 98 -6.87 -4.50 -8.54
CA GLN A 98 -7.87 -4.79 -7.52
C GLN A 98 -7.46 -6.00 -6.67
N ILE A 99 -7.91 -6.01 -5.42
CA ILE A 99 -7.73 -7.11 -4.47
C ILE A 99 -8.93 -7.20 -3.53
N LEU A 100 -9.37 -8.43 -3.26
CA LEU A 100 -10.33 -8.74 -2.21
C LEU A 100 -9.61 -9.33 -1.01
N VAL A 101 -9.85 -8.77 0.18
CA VAL A 101 -9.35 -9.30 1.46
C VAL A 101 -10.52 -9.65 2.36
N MET A 102 -10.70 -10.95 2.57
CA MET A 102 -11.83 -11.53 3.27
C MET A 102 -11.46 -11.85 4.72
N LEU A 103 -12.42 -11.74 5.63
CA LEU A 103 -12.29 -12.11 7.03
C LEU A 103 -13.42 -13.06 7.42
N GLU A 104 -13.06 -14.29 7.80
CA GLU A 104 -13.95 -15.22 8.50
C GLU A 104 -14.17 -14.74 9.93
N MET A 105 -15.44 -14.53 10.30
CA MET A 105 -15.79 -14.00 11.61
C MET A 105 -17.12 -14.54 12.14
N THR A 106 -17.31 -14.43 13.45
CA THR A 106 -18.59 -14.71 14.13
C THR A 106 -18.99 -13.42 14.84
N PRO A 107 -19.85 -12.58 14.23
CA PRO A 107 -20.08 -11.23 14.71
C PRO A 107 -20.90 -11.27 15.98
N GLN A 108 -20.47 -10.49 16.95
CA GLN A 108 -21.18 -10.22 18.19
C GLN A 108 -21.78 -8.83 18.15
N ARG A 109 -22.82 -8.63 18.95
CA ARG A 109 -23.46 -7.32 19.07
C ARG A 109 -22.43 -6.30 19.58
N GLY A 110 -22.28 -5.21 18.85
CA GLY A 110 -21.37 -4.12 19.21
C GLY A 110 -19.96 -4.25 18.63
N ASP A 111 -19.64 -5.35 17.95
CA ASP A 111 -18.38 -5.43 17.20
C ASP A 111 -18.31 -4.36 16.12
N VAL A 112 -17.13 -3.76 16.00
CA VAL A 112 -16.76 -2.87 14.89
C VAL A 112 -15.61 -3.52 14.13
N TYR A 113 -15.84 -3.78 12.85
CA TYR A 113 -14.82 -4.29 11.94
C TYR A 113 -14.28 -3.13 11.11
N THR A 114 -12.96 -3.06 10.95
CA THR A 114 -12.30 -1.99 10.18
C THR A 114 -11.38 -2.59 9.14
N CYS A 115 -11.55 -2.20 7.88
CA CYS A 115 -10.56 -2.43 6.84
C CYS A 115 -9.62 -1.23 6.77
N HIS A 116 -8.33 -1.46 6.98
CA HIS A 116 -7.27 -0.46 6.99
C HIS A 116 -6.37 -0.66 5.78
N VAL A 117 -6.29 0.34 4.91
CA VAL A 117 -5.59 0.27 3.62
C VAL A 117 -4.46 1.30 3.56
N GLU A 118 -3.24 0.82 3.36
CA GLU A 118 -2.06 1.62 3.07
C GLU A 118 -1.64 1.41 1.62
N HIS A 119 -1.38 2.51 0.92
CA HIS A 119 -0.99 2.50 -0.48
C HIS A 119 -0.15 3.75 -0.79
N ALA A 120 0.77 3.66 -1.76
CA ALA A 120 1.76 4.71 -2.03
C ALA A 120 1.16 6.04 -2.53
N SER A 121 -0.06 6.03 -3.05
CA SER A 121 -0.77 7.26 -3.44
C SER A 121 -1.41 8.02 -2.27
N LEU A 122 -1.53 7.38 -1.10
CA LEU A 122 -2.24 7.95 0.05
C LEU A 122 -1.29 8.68 1.00
N GLN A 123 -1.67 9.89 1.42
CA GLN A 123 -0.95 10.62 2.48
C GLN A 123 -1.22 10.03 3.87
N SER A 124 -2.42 9.47 4.07
CA SER A 124 -2.80 8.76 5.29
C SER A 124 -3.63 7.52 4.92
N PRO A 125 -3.62 6.46 5.74
CA PRO A 125 -4.36 5.25 5.43
C PRO A 125 -5.86 5.47 5.32
N ILE A 126 -6.53 4.71 4.44
CA ILE A 126 -7.99 4.66 4.41
C ILE A 126 -8.47 3.68 5.47
N THR A 127 -9.45 4.10 6.28
CA THR A 127 -10.14 3.25 7.25
C THR A 127 -11.63 3.24 6.97
N VAL A 128 -12.15 2.08 6.55
CA VAL A 128 -13.59 1.88 6.39
C VAL A 128 -14.08 1.02 7.54
N GLN A 129 -15.12 1.48 8.23
CA GLN A 129 -15.74 0.73 9.32
C GLN A 129 -16.99 0.02 8.84
N TRP A 130 -17.24 -1.13 9.43
CA TRP A 130 -18.43 -1.93 9.21
C TRP A 130 -19.01 -2.41 10.55
N ARG A 131 -20.33 -2.32 10.68
CA ARG A 131 -21.09 -2.75 11.85
C ARG A 131 -22.32 -3.50 11.38
N LEU A 132 -22.67 -4.56 12.09
CA LEU A 132 -23.93 -5.24 11.87
C LEU A 132 -25.07 -4.31 12.28
N LEU A 133 -25.87 -3.87 11.31
CA LEU A 133 -27.12 -3.16 11.56
C LEU A 133 -28.18 -4.21 11.91
N HIS A 134 -28.91 -3.97 13.01
CA HIS A 134 -29.93 -4.88 13.55
C HIS A 134 -31.07 -5.15 12.57
#